data_AF-A0AAD7PPH2-F1
#
_entry.id   AF-A0AAD7PPH2-F1
#
_cell.length_a   1.000
_cell.length_b   1.000
_cell.length_c   1.000
_cell.angle_alpha   90.00
_cell.angle_beta   90.00
_cell.angle_gamma   90.00
#
_symmetry.space_group_name_H-M   'P 1'
#
loop_
_entity.id
_entity.type
_entity.pdbx_description
1 polymer ?
#
loop_
_entity_poly.entity_id
_entity_poly.type
_entity_poly.pdbx_seq_one_letter_code
_entity_poly.pdbx_strand_id
1 'polypeptide(L)'
;MHFEYCVYFHFAVIQLVPGQRRIINITVNGESILSKPITLEYLKPLTISPNITTRGNVKFNITPAVGSDLLPILNAFEIYKFIPQPYLPTDTGDDDAILEIRDTYGISRIDWQGDPCLPRFLVWNGLNCRNDIGARIISVRVLSWDPSYNKLTGEISSSFSRLSELESLDLSFNDLTGPVPESLAQLQSLRILNLIGNKIQGPVSNLLIEKSKNGSLILN
;
A
#
# COMPACT_ATOMS: atom_id res chain seq x y z
N MET A 1 6.80 -4.40 21.31
CA MET A 1 6.37 -3.11 20.73
C MET A 1 4.89 -2.95 21.05
N HIS A 2 4.50 -1.85 21.70
CA HIS A 2 3.08 -1.58 21.98
C HIS A 2 2.52 -0.80 20.80
N PHE A 3 1.66 -1.44 20.02
CA PHE A 3 0.93 -0.75 18.96
C PHE A 3 -0.23 0.02 19.58
N GLU A 4 -0.49 1.22 19.06
CA GLU A 4 -1.65 2.02 19.40
C GLU A 4 -2.75 1.77 18.37
N TYR A 5 -3.98 1.59 18.84
CA TYR A 5 -5.13 1.28 18.00
C TYR A 5 -6.29 2.22 18.28
N CYS A 6 -6.99 2.62 17.22
CA CYS A 6 -8.31 3.24 17.28
C CYS A 6 -9.36 2.21 16.85
N VAL A 7 -10.49 2.18 17.54
CA VAL A 7 -11.58 1.24 17.26
C VAL A 7 -12.84 2.02 16.94
N TYR A 8 -13.48 1.70 15.83
CA TYR A 8 -14.76 2.28 15.45
C TYR A 8 -15.82 1.18 15.49
N PHE A 9 -16.98 1.52 16.05
CA PHE A 9 -18.14 0.64 16.14
C PHE A 9 -19.27 1.24 15.32
N HIS A 10 -19.85 0.44 14.45
CA HIS A 10 -20.94 0.87 13.56
C HIS A 10 -22.23 0.13 13.92
N PHE A 11 -23.28 0.92 14.10
CA PHE A 11 -24.60 0.46 14.50
C PHE A 11 -25.64 0.96 13.50
N ALA A 12 -26.53 0.08 13.08
CA ALA A 12 -27.65 0.39 12.21
C ALA A 12 -28.86 -0.46 12.61
N VAL A 13 -29.92 0.19 13.08
CA VAL A 13 -31.20 -0.45 13.38
C VAL A 13 -32.10 -0.35 12.15
N ILE A 14 -32.15 -1.44 11.39
CA ILE A 14 -32.95 -1.53 10.15
C ILE A 14 -34.29 -2.23 10.36
N GLN A 15 -34.51 -2.83 11.54
CA GLN A 15 -35.78 -3.44 11.92
C GLN A 15 -36.41 -2.64 13.07
N LEU A 16 -37.62 -2.15 12.87
CA LEU A 16 -38.41 -1.50 13.91
C LEU A 16 -39.15 -2.55 14.74
N VAL A 17 -38.99 -2.51 16.05
CA VAL A 17 -39.82 -3.27 17.00
C VAL A 17 -40.65 -2.26 17.80
N PRO A 18 -41.97 -2.16 17.56
CA PRO A 18 -42.80 -1.13 18.17
C PRO A 18 -42.72 -1.14 19.70
N GLY A 19 -42.57 0.04 20.31
CA GLY A 19 -42.54 0.23 21.76
C GLY A 19 -41.26 -0.24 22.46
N GLN A 20 -40.32 -0.88 21.75
CA GLN A 20 -39.08 -1.38 22.32
C GLN A 20 -37.89 -0.48 21.97
N ARG A 21 -36.98 -0.31 22.92
CA ARG A 21 -35.76 0.47 22.75
C ARG A 21 -34.54 -0.42 22.89
N ARG A 22 -33.51 -0.11 22.09
CA ARG A 22 -32.19 -0.72 22.22
C ARG A 22 -31.24 0.32 22.80
N ILE A 23 -30.87 0.15 24.07
CA ILE A 23 -29.96 1.03 24.79
C ILE A 23 -28.69 0.25 25.11
N ILE A 24 -27.54 0.76 24.69
CA ILE A 24 -26.27 0.04 24.80
C ILE A 24 -25.23 0.81 25.61
N ASN A 25 -24.36 0.04 26.25
CA ASN A 25 -23.08 0.47 26.77
C ASN A 25 -21.96 -0.21 25.98
N ILE A 26 -20.84 0.48 25.86
CA ILE A 26 -19.66 -0.05 25.18
C ILE A 26 -18.47 0.16 26.11
N THR A 27 -17.72 -0.92 26.35
CA THR A 27 -16.42 -0.85 27.02
C THR A 27 -15.32 -1.35 26.11
N VAL A 28 -14.16 -0.70 26.16
CA VAL A 28 -12.94 -1.12 25.48
C VAL A 28 -11.86 -1.28 26.55
N ASN A 29 -11.24 -2.45 26.59
CA ASN A 29 -10.25 -2.84 27.59
C ASN A 29 -10.69 -2.63 29.04
N GLY A 30 -11.99 -2.82 29.28
CA GLY A 30 -12.62 -2.69 30.61
C GLY A 30 -13.14 -1.29 30.93
N GLU A 31 -12.83 -0.27 30.13
CA GLU A 31 -13.22 1.11 30.37
C GLU A 31 -14.41 1.52 29.48
N SER A 32 -15.37 2.27 30.05
CA SER A 32 -16.49 2.82 29.26
C SER A 32 -15.98 3.88 28.30
N ILE A 33 -16.33 3.75 27.03
CA ILE A 33 -16.00 4.76 26.00
C ILE A 33 -17.13 5.79 25.81
N LEU A 34 -18.23 5.63 26.53
CA LEU A 34 -19.41 6.48 26.48
C LEU A 34 -19.59 7.21 27.81
N SER A 35 -19.94 8.49 27.75
CA SER A 35 -20.30 9.29 28.95
C SER A 35 -21.66 8.91 29.53
N LYS A 36 -22.55 8.37 28.69
CA LYS A 36 -23.86 7.82 29.07
C LYS A 36 -24.28 6.73 28.08
N PRO A 37 -25.16 5.79 28.48
CA PRO A 37 -25.72 4.82 27.54
C PRO A 37 -26.38 5.49 26.34
N ILE A 38 -26.27 4.87 25.17
CA ILE A 38 -26.83 5.40 23.93
C ILE A 38 -28.03 4.57 23.50
N THR A 39 -29.10 5.23 23.08
CA THR A 39 -30.24 4.59 22.43
C THR A 39 -29.99 4.52 20.92
N LEU A 40 -30.07 3.33 20.34
CA LEU A 40 -29.96 3.14 18.90
C LEU A 40 -31.33 3.37 18.26
N GLU A 41 -31.39 4.32 17.34
CA GLU A 41 -32.63 4.76 16.70
C GLU A 41 -32.87 4.07 15.35
N TYR A 42 -34.14 3.79 15.04
CA TYR A 42 -34.55 3.18 13.77
C TYR A 42 -34.16 4.07 12.58
N LEU A 43 -33.51 3.48 11.58
CA LEU A 43 -32.99 4.14 10.38
C LEU A 43 -32.06 5.34 10.65
N LYS A 44 -31.41 5.38 11.81
CA LYS A 44 -30.36 6.35 12.12
C LYS A 44 -29.05 5.62 12.42
N PRO A 45 -28.21 5.39 11.39
CA PRO A 45 -26.91 4.76 11.60
C PRO A 45 -26.04 5.62 12.52
N LEU A 46 -25.23 4.96 13.34
CA LEU A 46 -24.38 5.58 14.34
C LEU A 46 -22.99 4.94 14.32
N THR A 47 -21.96 5.79 14.27
CA THR A 47 -20.57 5.38 14.45
C THR A 47 -20.06 5.92 15.78
N ILE A 48 -19.44 5.06 16.59
CA ILE A 48 -18.86 5.42 17.88
C ILE A 48 -17.38 5.01 17.89
N SER A 49 -16.51 5.89 18.35
CA SER A 49 -15.11 5.59 18.60
C SER A 49 -14.66 6.17 19.96
N PRO A 50 -13.75 5.51 20.68
CA PRO A 50 -13.09 6.14 21.81
C PRO A 50 -12.18 7.27 21.33
N ASN A 51 -12.14 8.38 22.07
CA ASN A 51 -11.19 9.48 21.85
C ASN A 51 -9.76 9.13 22.33
N ILE A 52 -9.48 7.86 22.62
CA ILE A 52 -8.23 7.40 23.20
C ILE A 52 -7.74 6.20 22.40
N THR A 53 -6.44 6.18 22.11
CA THR A 53 -5.79 5.00 21.52
C THR A 53 -5.59 3.95 22.60
N THR A 54 -5.88 2.69 22.26
CA THR A 54 -5.61 1.58 23.17
C THR A 54 -4.32 0.85 22.80
N ARG A 55 -3.61 0.33 23.79
CA ARG A 55 -2.34 -0.38 23.60
C ARG A 55 -2.52 -1.88 23.77
N GLY A 56 -1.87 -2.65 22.90
CA GLY A 56 -1.89 -4.12 22.98
C GLY A 56 -3.16 -4.73 22.39
N ASN A 57 -3.66 -5.82 23.00
CA ASN A 57 -4.86 -6.49 22.52
C ASN A 57 -6.11 -5.63 22.76
N VAL A 58 -6.93 -5.46 21.73
CA VAL A 58 -8.22 -4.78 21.82
C VAL A 58 -9.28 -5.80 22.25
N LYS A 59 -9.82 -5.66 23.45
CA LYS A 59 -11.01 -6.39 23.91
C LYS A 59 -12.14 -5.40 24.12
N PHE A 60 -13.29 -5.63 23.51
CA PHE A 60 -14.46 -4.79 23.72
C PHE A 60 -15.67 -5.62 24.14
N ASN A 61 -16.56 -5.00 24.92
CA ASN A 61 -17.85 -5.56 25.27
C ASN A 61 -18.95 -4.55 24.93
N ILE A 62 -20.05 -5.05 24.37
CA ILE A 62 -21.26 -4.28 24.12
C ILE A 62 -22.36 -4.94 24.94
N THR A 63 -22.94 -4.19 25.87
CA THR A 63 -23.91 -4.73 26.85
C THR A 63 -25.20 -3.90 26.84
N PRO A 64 -26.35 -4.52 27.16
CA PRO A 64 -27.59 -3.77 27.31
C PRO A 64 -27.48 -2.85 28.53
N ALA A 65 -27.88 -1.59 28.35
CA ALA A 65 -27.99 -0.67 29.47
C ALA A 65 -29.34 -0.85 30.21
N VAL A 66 -29.41 -0.31 31.42
CA VAL A 66 -30.66 -0.30 32.21
C VAL A 66 -31.78 0.35 31.39
N GLY A 67 -32.91 -0.35 31.26
CA GLY A 67 -34.06 0.10 30.49
C GLY A 67 -34.02 -0.21 28.99
N SER A 68 -33.04 -0.99 28.51
CA SER A 68 -33.07 -1.59 27.18
C SER A 68 -34.04 -2.78 27.14
N ASP A 69 -34.93 -2.80 26.16
CA ASP A 69 -35.88 -3.90 25.91
C ASP A 69 -35.28 -4.94 24.97
N LEU A 70 -34.30 -4.51 24.17
CA LEU A 70 -33.66 -5.30 23.13
C LEU A 70 -32.22 -5.63 23.50
N LEU A 71 -31.76 -6.80 23.03
CA LEU A 71 -30.35 -7.17 23.09
C LEU A 71 -29.49 -6.20 22.26
N PRO A 72 -28.22 -6.00 22.64
CA PRO A 72 -27.28 -5.23 21.84
C PRO A 72 -27.08 -5.82 20.45
N ILE A 73 -26.69 -4.98 19.50
CA ILE A 73 -26.26 -5.39 18.17
C ILE A 73 -24.91 -4.75 17.86
N LEU A 74 -24.17 -5.35 16.94
CA LEU A 74 -23.00 -4.75 16.31
C LEU A 74 -23.08 -5.09 14.83
N ASN A 75 -23.11 -4.08 13.97
CA ASN A 75 -23.19 -4.31 12.52
C ASN A 75 -21.79 -4.49 11.92
N ALA A 76 -20.86 -3.63 12.31
CA ALA A 76 -19.45 -3.72 11.91
C ALA A 76 -18.57 -3.04 12.96
N PHE A 77 -17.29 -3.39 12.97
CA PHE A 77 -16.27 -2.64 13.69
C PHE A 77 -15.01 -2.55 12.83
N GLU A 78 -14.26 -1.47 13.01
CA GLU A 78 -12.99 -1.23 12.32
C GLU A 78 -11.91 -1.00 13.36
N ILE A 79 -10.75 -1.63 13.18
CA ILE A 79 -9.58 -1.42 14.04
C ILE A 79 -8.47 -0.83 13.18
N TYR A 80 -8.14 0.42 13.47
CA TYR A 80 -7.05 1.12 12.82
C TYR A 80 -5.82 1.08 13.70
N LYS A 81 -4.75 0.47 13.20
CA LYS A 81 -3.43 0.54 13.82
C LYS A 81 -2.82 1.89 13.51
N PHE A 82 -2.44 2.63 14.54
CA PHE A 82 -1.62 3.83 14.37
C PHE A 82 -0.23 3.40 13.89
N ILE A 83 0.13 3.85 12.70
CA ILE A 83 1.46 3.67 12.13
C ILE A 83 2.08 5.07 12.14
N PRO A 84 2.98 5.38 13.11
CA PRO A 84 3.69 6.64 13.07
C PRO A 84 4.46 6.72 11.75
N GLN A 85 4.29 7.83 11.03
CA GLN A 85 5.05 8.14 9.83
C GLN A 85 6.11 9.20 10.18
N PRO A 86 7.26 8.83 10.77
CA PRO A 86 8.36 9.77 11.00
C PRO A 86 9.08 10.14 9.69
N TYR A 87 8.69 9.56 8.56
CA TYR A 87 9.32 9.72 7.27
C TYR A 87 8.40 10.52 6.34
N LEU A 88 9.00 11.39 5.53
CA LEU A 88 8.29 12.04 4.43
C LEU A 88 7.78 10.98 3.44
N PRO A 89 6.68 11.26 2.72
CA PRO A 89 6.21 10.42 1.63
C PRO A 89 7.32 10.05 0.63
N THR A 90 7.05 9.04 -0.20
CA THR A 90 7.90 8.79 -1.38
C THR A 90 8.04 10.07 -2.20
N ASP A 91 9.24 10.30 -2.74
CA ASP A 91 9.49 11.41 -3.65
C ASP A 91 8.45 11.43 -4.78
N THR A 92 7.87 12.61 -5.03
CA THR A 92 6.77 12.75 -6.00
C THR A 92 7.18 12.34 -7.41
N GLY A 93 8.45 12.53 -7.79
CA GLY A 93 8.95 12.12 -9.09
C GLY A 93 8.99 10.60 -9.25
N ASP A 94 9.34 9.89 -8.18
CA ASP A 94 9.36 8.43 -8.12
C ASP A 94 7.92 7.85 -8.09
N ASP A 95 7.03 8.45 -7.28
CA ASP A 95 5.61 8.08 -7.19
C ASP A 95 4.90 8.20 -8.54
N ASP A 96 4.97 9.37 -9.17
CA ASP A 96 4.38 9.62 -10.48
C ASP A 96 4.96 8.66 -11.56
N ALA A 97 6.26 8.36 -11.49
CA ALA A 97 6.92 7.50 -12.47
C ALA A 97 6.45 6.04 -12.34
N ILE A 98 6.35 5.51 -11.12
CA ILE A 98 5.93 4.12 -10.92
C ILE A 98 4.43 3.93 -11.19
N LEU A 99 3.61 4.96 -10.92
CA LEU A 99 2.21 4.99 -11.32
C LEU A 99 2.05 5.00 -12.84
N GLU A 100 2.83 5.81 -13.55
CA GLU A 100 2.84 5.83 -15.02
C GLU A 100 3.26 4.46 -15.60
N ILE A 101 4.29 3.82 -15.02
CA ILE A 101 4.72 2.46 -15.42
C ILE A 101 3.59 1.45 -15.19
N ARG A 102 2.95 1.49 -14.01
CA ARG A 102 1.81 0.62 -13.68
C ARG A 102 0.71 0.75 -14.72
N ASP A 103 0.36 1.97 -15.07
CA ASP A 103 -0.74 2.26 -15.98
C ASP A 103 -0.36 1.89 -17.43
N THR A 104 0.87 2.17 -17.86
CA THR A 104 1.41 1.82 -19.18
C THR A 104 1.29 0.32 -19.48
N TYR A 105 1.62 -0.51 -18.51
CA TYR A 105 1.61 -1.97 -18.69
C TYR A 105 0.36 -2.65 -18.14
N GLY A 106 -0.62 -1.89 -17.62
CA GLY A 106 -1.82 -2.45 -17.00
C GLY A 106 -1.50 -3.39 -15.83
N ILE A 107 -0.50 -3.06 -15.00
CA ILE A 107 -0.08 -3.88 -13.87
C ILE A 107 -1.19 -3.89 -12.82
N SER A 108 -1.91 -5.00 -12.71
CA SER A 108 -2.98 -5.19 -11.73
C SER A 108 -2.46 -5.89 -10.47
N ARG A 109 -1.74 -5.12 -9.63
CA ARG A 109 -1.20 -5.58 -8.35
C ARG A 109 -2.05 -5.06 -7.20
N ILE A 110 -2.60 -5.96 -6.39
CA ILE A 110 -3.46 -5.57 -5.25
C ILE A 110 -2.69 -4.79 -4.19
N ASP A 111 -1.39 -5.01 -4.11
CA ASP A 111 -0.46 -4.38 -3.18
C ASP A 111 0.19 -3.12 -3.73
N TRP A 112 -0.05 -2.75 -4.99
CA TRP A 112 0.39 -1.48 -5.58
C TRP A 112 -0.65 -0.38 -5.35
N GLN A 113 -0.93 -0.11 -4.08
CA GLN A 113 -1.90 0.88 -3.62
C GLN A 113 -1.29 1.75 -2.51
N GLY A 114 -1.62 3.04 -2.51
CA GLY A 114 -1.09 4.01 -1.53
C GLY A 114 0.32 4.49 -1.89
N ASP A 115 1.12 4.79 -0.88
CA ASP A 115 2.51 5.23 -1.06
C ASP A 115 3.40 4.02 -1.41
N PRO A 116 4.22 4.07 -2.46
CA PRO A 116 4.98 2.91 -2.94
C PRO A 116 6.08 2.43 -1.99
N CYS A 117 6.65 3.32 -1.17
CA CYS A 117 7.72 2.98 -0.23
C CYS A 117 7.26 2.99 1.24
N LEU A 118 6.07 3.52 1.54
CA LEU A 118 5.60 3.69 2.91
C LEU A 118 4.22 3.06 3.20
N PRO A 119 4.06 2.48 4.40
CA PRO A 119 5.08 2.30 5.44
C PRO A 119 6.12 1.24 5.04
N ARG A 120 7.33 1.31 5.59
CA ARG A 120 8.48 0.44 5.20
C ARG A 120 8.22 -1.08 5.24
N PHE A 121 7.23 -1.51 6.02
CA PHE A 121 6.84 -2.92 6.14
C PHE A 121 5.72 -3.32 5.16
N LEU A 122 5.23 -2.40 4.33
CA LEU A 122 4.23 -2.57 3.27
C LEU A 122 4.70 -1.89 1.97
N VAL A 123 6.01 -1.85 1.71
CA VAL A 123 6.54 -1.45 0.41
C VAL A 123 5.90 -2.32 -0.67
N TRP A 124 5.51 -1.73 -1.79
CA TRP A 124 4.93 -2.46 -2.91
C TRP A 124 5.83 -3.61 -3.34
N ASN A 125 5.26 -4.80 -3.57
CA ASN A 125 6.07 -5.96 -3.94
C ASN A 125 6.82 -5.68 -5.24
N GLY A 126 8.09 -6.08 -5.24
CA GLY A 126 9.02 -5.82 -6.35
C GLY A 126 9.70 -4.46 -6.28
N LEU A 127 9.31 -3.56 -5.37
CA LEU A 127 10.06 -2.34 -5.11
C LEU A 127 11.02 -2.51 -3.93
N ASN A 128 12.17 -1.85 -4.02
CA ASN A 128 13.02 -1.59 -2.87
C ASN A 128 13.29 -0.09 -2.81
N CYS A 129 13.20 0.48 -1.61
CA CYS A 129 13.32 1.91 -1.41
C CYS A 129 14.45 2.25 -0.44
N ARG A 130 15.19 3.32 -0.77
CA ARG A 130 16.08 3.96 0.18
C ARG A 130 15.24 4.70 1.22
N ASN A 131 15.71 4.60 2.45
CA ASN A 131 14.94 4.85 3.66
C ASN A 131 15.47 6.09 4.40
N ASP A 132 15.71 7.15 3.65
CA ASP A 132 16.13 8.48 4.08
C ASP A 132 14.95 9.48 4.16
N ILE A 133 15.26 10.77 4.30
CA ILE A 133 14.25 11.84 4.34
C ILE A 133 13.73 12.03 2.91
N GLY A 134 12.52 11.54 2.64
CA GLY A 134 11.96 11.43 1.29
C GLY A 134 12.37 10.10 0.68
N ALA A 135 11.50 9.09 0.80
CA ALA A 135 11.84 7.75 0.34
C ALA A 135 12.05 7.75 -1.19
N ARG A 136 13.07 7.03 -1.65
CA ARG A 136 13.45 6.95 -3.08
C ARG A 136 13.40 5.51 -3.56
N ILE A 137 12.83 5.25 -4.73
CA ILE A 137 12.79 3.92 -5.35
C ILE A 137 14.18 3.62 -5.94
N ILE A 138 14.87 2.64 -5.36
CA ILE A 138 16.23 2.24 -5.78
C ILE A 138 16.25 0.91 -6.52
N SER A 139 15.19 0.10 -6.42
CA SER A 139 15.07 -1.10 -7.24
C SER A 139 13.63 -1.34 -7.65
N VAL A 140 13.47 -1.73 -8.92
CA VAL A 140 12.19 -2.20 -9.46
C VAL A 140 12.40 -3.57 -10.06
N ARG A 141 11.57 -4.52 -9.63
CA ARG A 141 11.53 -5.88 -10.13
C ARG A 141 10.12 -6.24 -10.53
N VAL A 142 9.93 -6.51 -11.81
CA VAL A 142 8.65 -6.97 -12.37
C VAL A 142 8.93 -8.23 -13.18
N LEU A 143 8.64 -9.38 -12.58
CA LEU A 143 8.92 -10.69 -13.17
C LEU A 143 7.62 -11.43 -13.49
N SER A 144 7.63 -12.22 -14.56
CA SER A 144 6.43 -12.93 -15.04
C SER A 144 6.20 -14.33 -14.48
N TRP A 145 7.19 -14.90 -13.77
CA TRP A 145 7.08 -16.20 -13.13
C TRP A 145 6.21 -16.16 -11.87
N ASP A 146 5.85 -14.96 -11.39
CA ASP A 146 4.79 -14.82 -10.40
C ASP A 146 3.43 -14.95 -11.11
N PRO A 147 2.67 -16.04 -10.87
CA PRO A 147 1.40 -16.30 -11.53
C PRO A 147 0.32 -15.27 -11.20
N SER A 148 0.57 -14.38 -10.23
CA SER A 148 -0.31 -13.29 -9.85
C SER A 148 -0.23 -12.09 -10.79
N TYR A 149 0.76 -12.03 -11.70
CA TYR A 149 1.00 -10.87 -12.56
C TYR A 149 0.96 -11.22 -14.05
N ASN A 150 0.50 -10.26 -14.84
CA ASN A 150 0.62 -10.34 -16.29
C ASN A 150 2.06 -10.13 -16.74
N LYS A 151 2.43 -10.76 -17.85
CA LYS A 151 3.67 -10.43 -18.57
C LYS A 151 3.61 -8.99 -19.05
N LEU A 152 4.68 -8.23 -18.84
CA LEU A 152 4.83 -6.93 -19.48
C LEU A 152 5.00 -7.13 -20.99
N THR A 153 4.32 -6.30 -21.78
CA THR A 153 4.37 -6.31 -23.26
C THR A 153 4.60 -4.91 -23.80
N GLY A 154 5.03 -4.79 -25.06
CA GLY A 154 5.35 -3.50 -25.67
C GLY A 154 6.79 -3.08 -25.40
N GLU A 155 7.10 -1.80 -25.56
CA GLU A 155 8.47 -1.28 -25.36
C GLU A 155 8.78 -1.01 -23.89
N ILE A 156 10.07 -0.92 -23.54
CA ILE A 156 10.49 -0.47 -22.21
C ILE A 156 10.17 1.03 -22.10
N SER A 157 9.35 1.42 -21.13
CA SER A 157 8.94 2.81 -20.93
C SER A 157 10.12 3.66 -20.47
N SER A 158 10.28 4.85 -21.04
CA SER A 158 11.25 5.84 -20.57
C SER A 158 10.96 6.31 -19.14
N SER A 159 9.75 6.11 -18.61
CA SER A 159 9.40 6.51 -17.24
C SER A 159 10.28 5.85 -16.17
N PHE A 160 10.87 4.68 -16.46
CA PHE A 160 11.87 4.08 -15.57
C PHE A 160 13.10 4.97 -15.37
N SER A 161 13.46 5.86 -16.32
CA SER A 161 14.58 6.80 -16.14
C SER A 161 14.25 8.01 -15.28
N ARG A 162 12.99 8.20 -14.88
CA ARG A 162 12.59 9.24 -13.93
C ARG A 162 12.89 8.84 -12.48
N LEU A 163 13.04 7.54 -12.21
CA LEU A 163 13.52 7.01 -10.94
C LEU A 163 15.01 7.33 -10.80
N SER A 164 15.34 8.57 -10.44
CA SER A 164 16.70 9.13 -10.62
C SER A 164 17.77 8.43 -9.79
N GLU A 165 17.35 7.69 -8.76
CA GLU A 165 18.23 6.92 -7.88
C GLU A 165 18.18 5.41 -8.11
N LEU A 166 17.53 4.96 -9.19
CA LEU A 166 17.39 3.56 -9.51
C LEU A 166 18.77 2.89 -9.66
N GLU A 167 19.03 1.90 -8.82
CA GLU A 167 20.25 1.10 -8.80
C GLU A 167 20.08 -0.22 -9.54
N SER A 168 18.87 -0.79 -9.52
CA SER A 168 18.59 -2.10 -10.11
C SER A 168 17.22 -2.17 -10.77
N LEU A 169 17.22 -2.45 -12.07
CA LEU A 169 16.02 -2.68 -12.87
C LEU A 169 16.00 -4.12 -13.38
N ASP A 170 15.03 -4.91 -12.91
CA ASP A 170 14.86 -6.30 -13.27
C ASP A 170 13.50 -6.52 -13.94
N LEU A 171 13.51 -6.57 -15.27
CA LEU A 171 12.34 -6.81 -16.10
C LEU A 171 12.42 -8.19 -16.79
N SER A 172 13.23 -9.09 -16.25
CA SER A 172 13.47 -10.38 -16.87
C SER A 172 12.21 -11.24 -16.98
N PHE A 173 12.21 -12.10 -18.00
CA PHE A 173 11.16 -13.03 -18.38
C PHE A 173 9.82 -12.40 -18.78
N ASN A 174 9.77 -11.13 -19.19
CA ASN A 174 8.57 -10.54 -19.77
C ASN A 174 8.50 -10.74 -21.31
N ASP A 175 7.49 -10.17 -21.96
CA ASP A 175 7.32 -10.19 -23.42
C ASP A 175 7.63 -8.80 -24.02
N LEU A 176 8.56 -8.04 -23.42
CA LEU A 176 8.95 -6.71 -23.89
C LEU A 176 9.68 -6.78 -25.23
N THR A 177 9.47 -5.79 -26.09
CA THR A 177 10.03 -5.64 -27.44
C THR A 177 10.68 -4.28 -27.62
N GLY A 178 11.23 -4.00 -28.81
CA GLY A 178 11.82 -2.69 -29.12
C GLY A 178 13.19 -2.47 -28.46
N PRO A 179 13.78 -1.28 -28.65
CA PRO A 179 15.12 -0.95 -28.15
C PRO A 179 15.12 -0.66 -26.65
N VAL A 180 16.30 -0.77 -26.04
CA VAL A 180 16.52 -0.26 -24.68
C VAL A 180 16.58 1.27 -24.72
N PRO A 181 15.72 2.00 -23.99
CA PRO A 181 15.72 3.46 -23.99
C PRO A 181 17.08 4.02 -23.58
N GLU A 182 17.60 4.97 -24.36
CA GLU A 182 18.89 5.61 -24.05
C GLU A 182 18.87 6.34 -22.70
N SER A 183 17.69 6.81 -22.27
CA SER A 183 17.52 7.45 -20.96
C SER A 183 17.85 6.54 -19.78
N LEU A 184 17.70 5.21 -19.90
CA LEU A 184 18.14 4.28 -18.86
C LEU A 184 19.66 4.26 -18.70
N ALA A 185 20.38 4.51 -19.79
CA ALA A 185 21.85 4.59 -19.76
C ALA A 185 22.33 5.83 -18.98
N GLN A 186 21.52 6.90 -18.95
CA GLN A 186 21.83 8.17 -18.30
C GLN A 186 21.67 8.12 -16.76
N LEU A 187 20.98 7.11 -16.23
CA LEU A 187 20.84 6.91 -14.78
C LEU A 187 22.21 6.63 -14.14
N GLN A 188 22.69 7.57 -13.33
CA GLN A 188 24.04 7.49 -12.75
C GLN A 188 24.18 6.35 -11.74
N SER A 189 23.10 6.05 -11.02
CA SER A 189 23.08 5.02 -9.97
C SER A 189 22.85 3.60 -10.49
N LEU A 190 22.43 3.43 -11.75
CA LEU A 190 22.02 2.14 -12.29
C LEU A 190 23.22 1.20 -12.43
N ARG A 191 23.19 0.10 -11.68
CA ARG A 191 24.23 -0.94 -11.61
C ARG A 191 23.77 -2.28 -12.14
N ILE A 192 22.47 -2.54 -12.19
CA ILE A 192 21.91 -3.79 -12.71
C ILE A 192 20.77 -3.45 -13.67
N LEU A 193 20.87 -3.92 -14.91
CA LEU A 193 19.80 -3.93 -15.89
C LEU A 193 19.64 -5.37 -16.39
N ASN A 194 18.57 -6.03 -15.95
CA ASN A 194 18.28 -7.40 -16.33
C ASN A 194 17.03 -7.47 -17.22
N LEU A 195 17.26 -7.82 -18.48
CA LEU A 195 16.28 -7.92 -19.55
C LEU A 195 16.21 -9.34 -20.13
N ILE A 196 16.92 -10.32 -19.54
CA ILE A 196 16.90 -11.73 -19.95
C ILE A 196 15.48 -12.22 -20.20
N GLY A 197 15.28 -13.00 -21.26
CA GLY A 197 14.00 -13.67 -21.52
C GLY A 197 12.91 -12.75 -22.08
N ASN A 198 13.26 -11.53 -22.51
CA ASN A 198 12.41 -10.66 -23.33
C ASN A 198 12.70 -10.81 -24.83
N LYS A 199 12.00 -10.04 -25.67
CA LYS A 199 12.15 -9.96 -27.14
C LYS A 199 12.74 -8.61 -27.59
N ILE A 200 13.65 -8.06 -26.78
CA ILE A 200 14.32 -6.78 -27.00
C ILE A 200 15.10 -6.82 -28.33
N GLN A 201 14.97 -5.75 -29.12
CA GLN A 201 15.53 -5.64 -30.47
C GLN A 201 16.05 -4.22 -30.70
N GLY A 202 16.96 -4.05 -31.66
CA GLY A 202 17.55 -2.75 -31.97
C GLY A 202 18.92 -2.53 -31.31
N PRO A 203 19.54 -1.36 -31.56
CA PRO A 203 20.91 -1.11 -31.12
C PRO A 203 20.96 -0.91 -29.60
N VAL A 204 21.95 -1.53 -28.96
CA VAL A 204 22.33 -1.19 -27.58
C VAL A 204 23.13 0.12 -27.63
N SER A 205 22.77 1.11 -26.81
CA SER A 205 23.46 2.40 -26.80
C SER A 205 24.93 2.24 -26.39
N ASN A 206 25.82 3.05 -26.97
CA ASN A 206 27.25 3.02 -26.64
C ASN A 206 27.48 3.26 -25.14
N LEU A 207 26.66 4.09 -24.51
CA LEU A 207 26.75 4.37 -23.07
C LEU A 207 26.48 3.13 -22.20
N LEU A 208 25.50 2.29 -22.57
CA LEU A 208 25.27 1.01 -21.86
C LEU A 208 26.43 0.04 -22.07
N ILE A 209 26.98 -0.01 -23.29
CA ILE A 209 28.14 -0.86 -23.61
C ILE A 209 29.36 -0.40 -22.81
N GLU A 210 29.62 0.90 -22.71
CA GLU A 210 30.74 1.45 -21.94
C GLU A 210 30.58 1.17 -20.44
N LYS A 211 29.37 1.37 -19.89
CA LYS A 211 29.06 1.04 -18.49
C LYS A 211 29.20 -0.46 -18.20
N SER A 212 28.86 -1.32 -19.16
CA SER A 212 29.07 -2.75 -19.03
C SER A 212 30.55 -3.12 -19.07
N LYS A 213 31.31 -2.57 -20.03
CA LYS A 213 32.74 -2.82 -20.18
C LYS A 213 33.58 -2.35 -18.99
N ASN A 214 33.22 -1.22 -18.38
CA ASN A 214 33.94 -0.69 -17.23
C ASN A 214 33.47 -1.28 -15.88
N GLY A 215 32.49 -2.20 -15.90
CA GLY A 215 31.98 -2.90 -14.72
C GLY A 215 31.03 -2.08 -13.84
N SER A 216 30.64 -0.86 -14.25
CA SER A 216 29.66 -0.05 -13.51
C SER A 216 28.22 -0.52 -13.69
N LEU A 217 27.92 -1.28 -14.75
CA LEU A 217 26.61 -1.85 -15.04
C LEU A 217 26.72 -3.34 -15.39
N ILE A 218 25.98 -4.18 -14.66
CA ILE A 218 25.68 -5.54 -15.08
C ILE A 218 24.49 -5.47 -16.04
N LEU A 219 24.76 -5.76 -17.32
CA LEU A 219 23.76 -5.81 -18.37
C LEU A 219 23.51 -7.28 -18.74
N ASN A 220 22.32 -7.77 -18.41
CA ASN A 220 21.90 -9.17 -18.58
C ASN A 220 20.70 -9.27 -19.53
#